data_AF-E2A129-F1
#
_entry.id   AF-E2A129-F1
#
_cell.length_a   1.000
_cell.length_b   1.000
_cell.length_c   1.000
_cell.angle_alpha   90.00
_cell.angle_beta   90.00
_cell.angle_gamma   90.00
#
_symmetry.space_group_name_H-M   'P 1'
#
loop_
_entity.id
_entity.type
_entity.pdbx_description
1 polymer ?
#
loop_
_entity_poly.entity_id
_entity_poly.type
_entity_poly.pdbx_seq_one_letter_code
_entity_poly.pdbx_strand_id
1 'polypeptide(L)' 'SNEPHYIILTENNKICYVPQDTVSIGPPKFIKNVEIGRYFSKFQVTHYVANKNLAKNYPTD' A
#
# COMPACT_ATOMS: atom_id res chain seq x y z
N SER A 1 -16.54 -15.99 4.40
CA SER A 1 -15.28 -16.27 3.69
C SER A 1 -14.15 -15.64 4.50
N ASN A 2 -12.95 -16.21 4.45
CA ASN A 2 -11.76 -15.70 5.15
C ASN A 2 -10.78 -15.09 4.13
N GLU A 3 -11.33 -14.35 3.16
CA GLU A 3 -10.56 -13.80 2.06
C GLU A 3 -9.75 -12.58 2.54
N PRO A 4 -8.45 -12.50 2.22
CA PRO A 4 -7.66 -11.32 2.54
C PRO A 4 -8.25 -10.07 1.88
N HIS A 5 -8.17 -8.96 2.58
CA HIS A 5 -8.54 -7.65 2.07
C HIS A 5 -7.35 -6.72 2.18
N TYR A 6 -7.27 -5.76 1.25
CA TYR A 6 -6.24 -4.73 1.26
C TYR A 6 -6.83 -3.36 1.53
N ILE A 7 -6.07 -2.57 2.29
CA ILE A 7 -6.22 -1.12 2.34
C ILE A 7 -5.36 -0.54 1.21
N ILE A 8 -5.98 0.13 0.25
CA ILE A 8 -5.29 0.73 -0.90
C ILE A 8 -5.28 2.24 -0.73
N LEU A 9 -4.07 2.82 -0.68
CA LEU A 9 -3.86 4.26 -0.74
C LEU A 9 -3.84 4.70 -2.22
N THR A 10 -4.76 5.60 -2.58
CA THR A 10 -4.91 6.09 -3.96
C THR A 10 -4.72 7.59 -4.03
N GLU A 11 -4.71 8.14 -5.25
CA GLU A 11 -4.58 9.58 -5.50
C GLU A 11 -5.65 10.41 -4.79
N ASN A 12 -5.39 11.70 -4.61
CA ASN A 12 -6.31 12.65 -3.97
C ASN A 12 -6.67 12.26 -2.53
N ASN A 13 -5.72 11.67 -1.81
CA ASN A 13 -5.87 11.24 -0.41
C ASN A 13 -6.99 10.23 -0.16
N LYS A 14 -7.42 9.49 -1.19
CA LYS A 14 -8.47 8.48 -1.07
C LYS A 14 -7.91 7.15 -0.57
N ILE A 15 -8.69 6.47 0.26
CA ILE A 15 -8.37 5.16 0.81
C ILE A 15 -9.52 4.21 0.47
N CYS A 16 -9.18 3.05 -0.08
CA CYS A 16 -10.13 2.00 -0.42
C CYS A 16 -9.87 0.77 0.44
N TYR A 17 -10.92 0.00 0.74
CA TYR A 17 -10.82 -1.31 1.35
C TYR A 17 -11.49 -2.30 0.41
N VAL A 18 -10.71 -3.22 -0.15
CA VAL A 18 -11.18 -4.12 -1.21
C VAL A 18 -10.69 -5.55 -0.99
N PRO A 19 -11.44 -6.57 -1.45
CA PRO A 19 -10.98 -7.95 -1.44
C PRO A 19 -9.75 -8.14 -2.34
N GLN A 20 -8.85 -9.05 -1.98
CA GLN A 20 -7.62 -9.32 -2.72
C GLN A 20 -7.88 -9.83 -4.14
N ASP A 21 -8.97 -10.57 -4.38
CA ASP A 21 -9.29 -11.07 -5.72
C ASP A 21 -9.68 -9.95 -6.73
N THR A 22 -10.01 -8.76 -6.24
CA THR A 22 -10.41 -7.61 -7.08
C THR A 22 -9.25 -6.74 -7.54
N VAL A 23 -8.02 -7.03 -7.09
CA VAL A 23 -6.83 -6.21 -7.40
C VAL A 23 -5.90 -6.90 -8.39
N SER A 24 -5.28 -6.09 -9.25
CA SER A 24 -4.25 -6.54 -10.19
C SER A 24 -3.01 -5.66 -10.08
N ILE A 25 -1.82 -6.25 -10.28
CA ILE A 25 -0.56 -5.51 -10.27
C ILE A 25 -0.54 -4.55 -11.48
N GLY A 26 -0.40 -3.26 -11.17
CA GLY A 26 -0.19 -2.20 -12.16
C GLY A 26 1.28 -1.82 -12.32
N PRO A 27 1.61 -0.95 -13.28
CA PRO A 27 2.95 -0.39 -13.40
C PRO A 27 3.31 0.46 -12.15
N PRO A 28 4.61 0.58 -11.82
CA PRO A 28 5.05 1.44 -10.72
C PRO A 28 4.56 2.88 -10.89
N LYS A 29 3.98 3.43 -9.83
CA LYS A 29 3.45 4.79 -9.83
C LYS A 29 3.64 5.45 -8.47
N PHE A 30 4.18 6.67 -8.49
CA PHE A 30 4.14 7.54 -7.32
C PHE A 30 2.71 8.06 -7.13
N ILE A 31 2.15 7.86 -5.95
CA ILE A 31 0.81 8.28 -5.55
C ILE A 31 0.91 9.48 -4.61
N LYS A 32 0.12 10.52 -4.86
CA LYS A 32 0.01 11.67 -3.98
C LYS A 32 -1.09 11.42 -2.94
N ASN A 33 -0.69 10.86 -1.80
CA ASN A 33 -1.56 10.60 -0.67
C ASN A 33 -0.85 10.92 0.67
N VAL A 34 -1.48 11.75 1.50
CA VAL A 34 -0.93 12.22 2.79
C VAL A 34 -0.68 11.09 3.79
N GLU A 35 -1.44 10.00 3.71
CA GLU A 35 -1.29 8.86 4.60
C GLU A 35 -0.09 7.98 4.24
N ILE A 36 0.55 8.15 3.08
CA ILE A 36 1.68 7.30 2.67
C ILE A 36 2.80 7.30 3.71
N GLY A 37 3.14 8.46 4.29
CA GLY A 37 4.20 8.57 5.30
C GLY A 37 3.92 7.78 6.59
N ARG A 38 2.64 7.47 6.86
CA ARG A 38 2.24 6.65 8.01
C ARG A 38 2.68 5.19 7.86
N TYR A 39 2.79 4.70 6.63
CA TYR A 39 3.04 3.28 6.32
C TYR A 39 4.40 3.07 5.62
N PHE A 40 4.81 4.00 4.77
CA PHE A 40 5.96 3.88 3.89
C PHE A 40 6.96 5.01 4.13
N SER A 41 8.24 4.72 3.90
CA SER A 41 9.36 5.66 4.11
C SER A 41 9.72 6.45 2.86
N LYS A 42 9.70 5.80 1.69
CA LYS A 42 10.03 6.41 0.39
C LYS A 42 9.47 5.59 -0.77
N PHE A 43 9.30 6.24 -1.92
CA PHE A 43 9.11 5.55 -3.19
C PHE A 43 10.48 5.24 -3.80
N GLN A 44 10.68 4.00 -4.22
CA GLN A 44 11.75 3.58 -5.09
C GLN A 44 11.18 3.26 -6.46
N VAL A 45 12.04 3.27 -7.48
CA VAL A 45 11.72 3.10 -8.91
C VAL A 45 10.53 2.17 -9.18
N THR A 46 10.44 1.04 -8.46
CA THR A 46 9.39 0.05 -8.65
C THR A 46 8.27 0.03 -7.59
N HIS A 47 8.50 0.48 -6.35
CA HIS A 47 7.54 0.32 -5.24
C HIS A 47 7.82 1.25 -4.06
N TYR A 48 6.85 1.34 -3.13
CA TYR A 48 7.04 2.02 -1.85
C TYR A 48 7.74 1.10 -0.83
N VAL A 49 8.77 1.62 -0.17
CA VAL A 49 9.49 0.90 0.89
C VAL A 49 8.77 1.07 2.21
N ALA A 50 8.38 -0.03 2.84
CA ALA A 50 7.76 -0.04 4.17
C ALA A 50 8.58 0.75 5.20
N ASN A 51 7.91 1.46 6.10
CA ASN A 51 8.58 2.05 7.25
C ASN A 51 8.82 0.99 8.34
N LYS A 52 9.57 1.35 9.39
CA LYS A 52 9.92 0.43 10.48
C LYS A 52 8.71 -0.20 11.16
N ASN A 53 7.61 0.54 11.30
CA ASN A 53 6.41 0.05 11.97
C ASN A 53 5.67 -0.95 11.07
N LEU A 54 5.51 -0.63 9.78
CA LEU A 54 4.85 -1.53 8.83
C LEU A 54 5.65 -2.82 8.67
N ALA A 55 6.97 -2.74 8.47
CA ALA A 55 7.84 -3.91 8.35
C ALA A 55 7.86 -4.79 9.61
N LYS A 56 7.67 -4.21 10.80
CA LYS A 56 7.57 -4.99 12.05
C LYS A 56 6.25 -5.78 12.13
N ASN A 57 5.16 -5.17 11.68
CA ASN A 57 3.83 -5.78 11.74
C ASN A 57 3.61 -6.81 10.62
N TYR A 58 4.28 -6.61 9.48
CA TYR A 58 4.19 -7.45 8.29
C TYR A 58 5.60 -7.78 7.78
N PRO A 59 6.35 -8.67 8.47
CA PRO A 59 7.75 -8.95 8.14
C PRO A 59 7.95 -9.83 6.90
N THR A 60 6.87 -10.41 6.36
CA THR A 60 6.87 -11.32 5.20
C THR A 60 6.32 -10.67 3.92
N ASP A 61 5.87 -9.42 4.01
CA ASP A 61 5.45 -8.58 2.88
C ASP A 61 6.65 -7.79 2.35
#